data_AF-A0A9P5U635-F1
#
_entry.id   AF-A0A9P5U635-F1
#
_cell.length_a   1.000
_cell.length_b   1.000
_cell.length_c   1.000
_cell.angle_alpha   90.00
_cell.angle_beta   90.00
_cell.angle_gamma   90.00
#
_symmetry.space_group_name_H-M   'P 1'
#
loop_
_entity.id
_entity.type
_entity.pdbx_description
1 polymer ?
#
loop_
_entity_poly.entity_id
_entity_poly.type
_entity_poly.pdbx_seq_one_letter_code
_entity_poly.pdbx_strand_id
1 'polypeptide(L)'
;MTHNAVQTVPNEILEAIFDDCCDTNLFSSVNATITSSLREIPALTLSSVCTRWRRVGLALSRIWSRISLEHSGDSFMEDQLLEYRLSATLTTFISRSRQQPLIISICLDDSLAPDIWGSYEPFCILSREHQRWSNFAFQSENWMVHHLFISPDSLLRVDAFPMLVDLNLPLDDTLTFFIGRAPSLRRLKLTSALPCYDRWEIPSLSPLAQLEHLRLDTIWSLVVKGRLIELSALRSLDVNDYVDDWDLDWLYDDYDDFKSVPPTVYPSVEVLNVRHHEDGSSDSIFPFLTLPSLKTLCIDCGQGFVERHHLWRSFDALMAFVKRSSFPLTTLCIKCVALPDSKLIYLLHRIPTLLNLAIMDPIVKDRKGLIPITGRFLQSLYVGTGSLFQPTTPLVPRLRCLTLSVGERLFVPTEVLGLVKSRSAHGSKSGVDCLQSLTIIFRGQTKVPGAYDALNGIKKDDMKITVFCSNNAADFELYMPKYQ
;
A
#
# COMPACT_ATOMS: atom_id res chain seq x y z
N MET A 1 -24.50 36.16 -22.33
CA MET A 1 -24.12 34.93 -23.07
C MET A 1 -22.85 34.38 -22.43
N THR A 2 -22.98 33.52 -21.42
CA THR A 2 -21.86 32.76 -20.90
C THR A 2 -21.61 31.61 -21.86
N HIS A 3 -20.57 31.71 -22.69
CA HIS A 3 -20.10 30.56 -23.45
C HIS A 3 -19.78 29.45 -22.44
N ASN A 4 -20.53 28.36 -22.51
CA ASN A 4 -20.33 27.22 -21.63
C ASN A 4 -19.00 26.58 -22.01
N ALA A 5 -17.94 26.90 -21.25
CA ALA A 5 -16.56 26.48 -21.50
C ALA A 5 -16.42 24.96 -21.68
N VAL A 6 -17.37 24.17 -21.14
CA VAL A 6 -17.42 22.72 -21.29
C VAL A 6 -17.74 22.28 -22.72
N GLN A 7 -18.44 23.09 -23.51
CA GLN A 7 -18.77 22.76 -24.90
C GLN A 7 -17.58 22.88 -25.85
N THR A 8 -16.53 23.62 -25.48
CA THR A 8 -15.33 23.82 -26.31
C THR A 8 -14.21 22.82 -26.01
N VAL A 9 -14.27 22.10 -24.89
CA VAL A 9 -13.29 21.07 -24.54
C VAL A 9 -13.34 19.95 -25.59
N PRO A 10 -12.22 19.48 -26.18
CA PRO A 10 -12.20 18.34 -27.11
C PRO A 10 -12.67 17.02 -26.47
N ASN A 11 -13.09 16.04 -27.29
CA ASN A 11 -13.59 14.77 -26.73
C ASN A 11 -12.49 13.99 -26.02
N GLU A 12 -11.25 14.06 -26.48
CA GLU A 12 -10.09 13.37 -25.92
C GLU A 12 -9.81 13.85 -24.49
N ILE A 13 -9.97 15.15 -24.25
CA ILE A 13 -9.83 15.74 -22.91
C ILE A 13 -11.01 15.33 -22.03
N LEU A 14 -12.23 15.28 -22.57
CA LEU A 14 -13.39 14.77 -21.83
C LEU A 14 -13.23 13.28 -21.48
N GLU A 15 -12.69 12.46 -22.38
CA GLU A 15 -12.39 11.05 -22.15
C GLU A 15 -11.36 10.88 -21.03
N ALA A 16 -10.28 11.66 -21.04
CA ALA A 16 -9.30 11.65 -19.96
C ALA A 16 -9.92 12.07 -18.61
N ILE A 17 -10.74 13.12 -18.60
CA ILE A 17 -11.46 13.56 -17.40
C ILE A 17 -12.42 12.47 -16.92
N PHE A 18 -13.14 11.80 -17.83
CA PHE A 18 -14.08 10.74 -17.47
C PHE A 18 -13.35 9.52 -16.93
N ASP A 19 -12.22 9.14 -17.53
CA ASP A 19 -11.41 8.02 -17.06
C ASP A 19 -10.87 8.24 -15.64
N ASP A 20 -10.50 9.49 -15.32
CA ASP A 20 -10.03 9.95 -14.00
C ASP A 20 -11.17 10.10 -12.98
N CYS A 21 -12.35 10.56 -13.41
CA CYS A 21 -13.52 10.69 -12.54
C CYS A 21 -14.22 9.35 -12.24
N CYS A 22 -13.95 8.30 -13.04
CA CYS A 22 -14.60 7.00 -12.93
C CYS A 22 -13.65 5.92 -12.39
N ASP A 23 -13.02 6.15 -11.23
CA ASP A 23 -12.14 5.15 -10.62
C ASP A 23 -12.84 3.82 -10.35
N THR A 24 -14.08 3.85 -9.86
CA THR A 24 -14.87 2.66 -9.56
C THR A 24 -16.36 3.00 -9.60
N ASN A 25 -17.19 2.05 -10.06
CA ASN A 25 -18.63 2.15 -9.98
C ASN A 25 -19.13 1.24 -8.87
N LEU A 26 -19.56 1.86 -7.76
CA LEU A 26 -20.01 1.18 -6.57
C LEU A 26 -21.50 0.85 -6.67
N PHE A 27 -21.81 -0.42 -6.44
CA PHE A 27 -23.15 -0.98 -6.35
C PHE A 27 -23.38 -1.41 -4.90
N SER A 28 -24.14 -0.64 -4.13
CA SER A 28 -24.42 -0.93 -2.72
C SER A 28 -25.90 -1.27 -2.51
N SER A 29 -26.18 -2.29 -1.67
CA SER A 29 -27.56 -2.61 -1.23
C SER A 29 -28.10 -1.65 -0.17
N VAL A 30 -27.22 -1.01 0.62
CA VAL A 30 -27.58 -0.16 1.77
C VAL A 30 -28.35 1.10 1.35
N ASN A 31 -28.04 1.62 0.15
CA ASN A 31 -28.49 2.94 -0.33
C ASN A 31 -29.66 2.85 -1.34
N ALA A 32 -30.61 1.94 -1.11
CA ALA A 32 -31.72 1.62 -2.04
C ALA A 32 -32.65 2.80 -2.42
N THR A 33 -32.48 4.00 -1.84
CA THR A 33 -33.11 5.20 -2.41
C THR A 33 -32.41 5.58 -3.71
N ILE A 34 -33.10 5.37 -4.83
CA ILE A 34 -32.64 5.58 -6.23
C ILE A 34 -31.79 6.86 -6.42
N THR A 35 -32.11 7.94 -5.69
CA THR A 35 -31.44 9.24 -5.82
C THR A 35 -30.08 9.34 -5.13
N SER A 36 -29.79 8.53 -4.11
CA SER A 36 -28.47 8.47 -3.48
C SER A 36 -27.48 7.62 -4.28
N SER A 37 -27.98 6.61 -5.02
CA SER A 37 -27.16 5.65 -5.78
C SER A 37 -26.37 6.21 -6.98
N LEU A 38 -26.83 7.27 -7.65
CA LEU A 38 -26.19 7.71 -8.90
C LEU A 38 -24.78 8.29 -8.66
N ARG A 39 -24.54 8.91 -7.50
CA ARG A 39 -23.23 9.50 -7.16
C ARG A 39 -22.15 8.43 -7.02
N GLU A 40 -22.52 7.23 -6.64
CA GLU A 40 -21.66 6.06 -6.46
C GLU A 40 -21.35 5.36 -7.79
N ILE A 41 -22.13 5.67 -8.85
CA ILE A 41 -21.99 5.11 -10.20
C ILE A 41 -21.61 6.22 -11.18
N PRO A 42 -20.35 6.71 -11.14
CA PRO A 42 -19.92 7.88 -11.90
C PRO A 42 -20.10 7.69 -13.42
N ALA A 43 -19.98 6.48 -13.96
CA ALA A 43 -20.20 6.24 -15.40
C ALA A 43 -21.65 6.56 -15.84
N LEU A 44 -22.64 6.23 -15.00
CA LEU A 44 -24.05 6.60 -15.26
C LEU A 44 -24.26 8.10 -15.05
N THR A 45 -23.69 8.68 -14.00
CA THR A 45 -23.80 10.12 -13.71
C THR A 45 -23.26 10.95 -14.88
N LEU A 46 -22.03 10.68 -15.33
CA LEU A 46 -21.43 11.37 -16.48
C LEU A 46 -22.26 11.17 -17.76
N SER A 47 -22.78 9.97 -17.99
CA SER A 47 -23.62 9.66 -19.15
C SER A 47 -25.03 10.29 -19.09
N SER A 48 -25.41 10.88 -17.95
CA SER A 48 -26.71 11.50 -17.76
C SER A 48 -26.70 13.03 -17.98
N VAL A 49 -25.52 13.67 -17.95
CA VAL A 49 -25.38 15.15 -17.97
C VAL A 49 -25.93 15.82 -19.23
N CYS A 50 -25.41 15.47 -20.40
CA CYS A 50 -25.91 15.98 -21.69
C CYS A 50 -25.66 14.97 -22.80
N THR A 51 -26.25 15.18 -23.98
CA THR A 51 -26.13 14.26 -25.14
C THR A 51 -24.68 14.02 -25.55
N ARG A 52 -23.84 15.07 -25.50
CA ARG A 52 -22.41 14.96 -25.82
C ARG A 52 -21.67 14.08 -24.82
N TRP A 53 -21.84 14.34 -23.53
CA TRP A 53 -21.20 13.57 -22.46
C TRP A 53 -21.66 12.12 -22.49
N ARG A 54 -22.95 11.87 -22.73
CA ARG A 54 -23.48 10.53 -22.95
C ARG A 54 -22.78 9.79 -24.09
N ARG A 55 -22.60 10.43 -25.24
CA ARG A 55 -21.92 9.82 -26.39
C ARG A 55 -20.47 9.46 -26.06
N VAL A 56 -19.75 10.37 -25.39
CA VAL A 56 -18.36 10.14 -24.98
C VAL A 56 -18.28 9.00 -23.94
N GLY A 57 -19.09 9.07 -22.88
CA GLY A 57 -19.13 8.04 -21.83
C GLY A 57 -19.52 6.65 -22.35
N LEU A 58 -20.48 6.56 -23.27
CA LEU A 58 -20.86 5.28 -23.90
C LEU A 58 -19.80 4.74 -24.87
N ALA A 59 -18.96 5.59 -25.46
CA ALA A 59 -17.85 5.15 -26.32
C ALA A 59 -16.66 4.62 -25.48
N LEU A 60 -16.46 5.17 -24.29
CA LEU A 60 -15.36 4.83 -23.40
C LEU A 60 -15.63 3.53 -22.61
N SER A 61 -15.48 2.37 -23.25
CA SER A 61 -15.75 1.05 -22.63
C SER A 61 -15.05 0.81 -21.28
N ARG A 62 -13.88 1.42 -21.05
CA ARG A 62 -13.08 1.28 -19.82
C ARG A 62 -13.77 1.75 -18.55
N ILE A 63 -14.55 2.84 -18.60
CA ILE A 63 -15.24 3.34 -17.40
C ILE A 63 -16.38 2.41 -16.93
N TRP A 64 -16.81 1.47 -17.79
CA TRP A 64 -17.82 0.47 -17.48
C TRP A 64 -17.23 -0.85 -16.97
N SER A 65 -15.90 -1.04 -17.01
CA SER A 65 -15.24 -2.28 -16.60
C SER A 65 -14.75 -2.28 -15.15
N ARG A 66 -14.93 -1.18 -14.43
CA ARG A 66 -14.51 -0.98 -13.02
C ARG A 66 -15.72 -1.06 -12.11
N ILE A 67 -15.93 -2.22 -11.49
CA ILE A 67 -17.15 -2.58 -10.75
C ILE A 67 -16.76 -2.87 -9.29
N SER A 68 -17.43 -2.23 -8.34
CA SER A 68 -17.39 -2.62 -6.93
C SER A 68 -18.79 -2.96 -6.45
N LEU A 69 -18.94 -4.11 -5.82
CA LEU A 69 -20.20 -4.59 -5.27
C LEU A 69 -20.06 -4.66 -3.76
N GLU A 70 -20.82 -3.85 -3.06
CA GLU A 70 -20.93 -3.86 -1.60
C GLU A 70 -22.30 -4.35 -1.19
N HIS A 71 -22.32 -5.22 -0.21
CA HIS A 71 -23.55 -5.85 0.22
C HIS A 71 -23.62 -5.97 1.74
N SER A 72 -24.58 -5.28 2.37
CA SER A 72 -24.88 -5.38 3.81
C SER A 72 -26.14 -6.21 4.07
N GLY A 73 -26.09 -7.15 5.01
CA GLY A 73 -27.09 -8.21 5.12
C GLY A 73 -28.37 -7.94 5.90
N ASP A 74 -28.61 -6.73 6.40
CA ASP A 74 -29.69 -6.50 7.37
C ASP A 74 -31.13 -6.62 6.83
N SER A 75 -31.38 -6.75 5.52
CA SER A 75 -32.75 -6.72 4.95
C SER A 75 -33.07 -7.71 3.82
N PHE A 76 -32.62 -8.97 3.91
CA PHE A 76 -32.77 -9.95 2.82
C PHE A 76 -34.19 -10.32 2.42
N MET A 77 -35.14 -10.21 3.34
CA MET A 77 -36.43 -10.83 3.15
C MET A 77 -37.40 -10.02 2.27
N GLU A 78 -37.08 -8.78 1.86
CA GLU A 78 -38.08 -7.92 1.22
C GLU A 78 -37.75 -7.27 -0.13
N ASP A 79 -36.54 -7.35 -0.69
CA ASP A 79 -36.24 -6.55 -1.90
C ASP A 79 -35.72 -7.35 -3.13
N GLN A 80 -36.50 -8.35 -3.57
CA GLN A 80 -36.31 -9.00 -4.89
C GLN A 80 -36.23 -7.98 -6.04
N LEU A 81 -36.91 -6.83 -5.89
CA LEU A 81 -36.89 -5.76 -6.87
C LEU A 81 -35.52 -5.07 -6.92
N LEU A 82 -34.85 -4.88 -5.78
CA LEU A 82 -33.49 -4.35 -5.72
C LEU A 82 -32.50 -5.30 -6.39
N GLU A 83 -32.58 -6.60 -6.11
CA GLU A 83 -31.74 -7.61 -6.77
C GLU A 83 -31.93 -7.57 -8.30
N TYR A 84 -33.18 -7.56 -8.77
CA TYR A 84 -33.48 -7.45 -10.20
C TYR A 84 -32.89 -6.19 -10.83
N ARG A 85 -33.02 -5.03 -10.17
CA ARG A 85 -32.46 -3.75 -10.65
C ARG A 85 -30.95 -3.77 -10.68
N LEU A 86 -30.32 -4.33 -9.65
CA LEU A 86 -28.88 -4.50 -9.57
C LEU A 86 -28.38 -5.38 -10.71
N SER A 87 -28.99 -6.55 -10.90
CA SER A 87 -28.68 -7.48 -12.00
C SER A 87 -28.84 -6.84 -13.37
N ALA A 88 -29.93 -6.11 -13.61
CA ALA A 88 -30.15 -5.39 -14.86
C ALA A 88 -29.09 -4.31 -15.11
N THR A 89 -28.67 -3.61 -14.05
CA THR A 89 -27.64 -2.58 -14.15
C THR A 89 -26.26 -3.19 -14.39
N LEU A 90 -25.89 -4.24 -13.66
CA LEU A 90 -24.64 -4.99 -13.88
C LEU A 90 -24.58 -5.56 -15.30
N THR A 91 -25.66 -6.16 -15.79
CA THR A 91 -25.75 -6.64 -17.17
C THR A 91 -25.46 -5.53 -18.18
N THR A 92 -25.97 -4.32 -17.92
CA THR A 92 -25.69 -3.13 -18.73
C THR A 92 -24.22 -2.75 -18.70
N PHE A 93 -23.58 -2.79 -17.52
CA PHE A 93 -22.15 -2.51 -17.36
C PHE A 93 -21.27 -3.53 -18.08
N ILE A 94 -21.53 -4.83 -17.89
CA ILE A 94 -20.83 -5.91 -18.58
C ILE A 94 -20.96 -5.73 -20.10
N SER A 95 -22.16 -5.48 -20.61
CA SER A 95 -22.40 -5.26 -22.05
C SER A 95 -21.64 -4.04 -22.59
N ARG A 96 -21.57 -2.94 -21.83
CA ARG A 96 -20.88 -1.70 -22.24
C ARG A 96 -19.36 -1.79 -22.11
N SER A 97 -18.86 -2.61 -21.19
CA SER A 97 -17.43 -2.88 -21.03
C SER A 97 -16.83 -3.66 -22.22
N ARG A 98 -17.67 -4.33 -23.03
CA ARG A 98 -17.27 -5.08 -24.24
C ARG A 98 -16.23 -6.15 -23.93
N GLN A 99 -15.02 -6.00 -24.46
CA GLN A 99 -13.89 -6.92 -24.28
C GLN A 99 -12.81 -6.33 -23.35
N GLN A 100 -13.12 -5.24 -22.65
CA GLN A 100 -12.18 -4.66 -21.70
C GLN A 100 -11.94 -5.62 -20.54
N PRO A 101 -10.70 -5.68 -20.01
CA PRO A 101 -10.43 -6.38 -18.76
C PRO A 101 -11.27 -5.77 -17.62
N LEU A 102 -11.82 -6.64 -16.78
CA LEU A 102 -12.67 -6.27 -15.66
C LEU A 102 -11.84 -6.09 -14.39
N ILE A 103 -12.09 -4.98 -13.70
CA ILE A 103 -11.59 -4.69 -12.35
C ILE A 103 -12.79 -4.83 -11.43
N ILE A 104 -12.79 -5.87 -10.60
CA ILE A 104 -13.93 -6.25 -9.76
C ILE A 104 -13.49 -6.22 -8.30
N SER A 105 -14.29 -5.56 -7.46
CA SER A 105 -14.19 -5.63 -6.01
C SER A 105 -15.54 -6.11 -5.45
N ILE A 106 -15.53 -7.08 -4.56
CA ILE A 106 -16.73 -7.59 -3.88
C ILE A 106 -16.47 -7.53 -2.38
N CYS A 107 -17.33 -6.83 -1.64
CA CYS A 107 -17.29 -6.72 -0.19
C CYS A 107 -18.65 -7.14 0.37
N LEU A 108 -18.66 -8.20 1.17
CA LEU A 108 -19.87 -8.77 1.76
C LEU A 108 -19.79 -8.67 3.27
N ASP A 109 -20.84 -8.13 3.88
CA ASP A 109 -21.04 -8.07 5.32
C ASP A 109 -21.58 -9.40 5.87
N ASP A 110 -21.36 -9.61 7.17
CA ASP A 110 -21.31 -10.93 7.81
C ASP A 110 -22.62 -11.39 8.42
N SER A 111 -23.66 -10.59 8.30
CA SER A 111 -24.95 -10.88 8.94
C SER A 111 -25.74 -12.04 8.29
N LEU A 112 -25.21 -12.75 7.28
CA LEU A 112 -25.97 -13.74 6.52
C LEU A 112 -25.29 -15.10 6.37
N ALA A 113 -26.13 -16.14 6.48
CA ALA A 113 -25.74 -17.53 6.24
C ALA A 113 -25.49 -17.81 4.73
N PRO A 114 -24.42 -18.55 4.38
CA PRO A 114 -24.06 -18.91 3.00
C PRO A 114 -25.15 -19.63 2.20
N ASP A 115 -26.02 -20.41 2.87
CA ASP A 115 -26.93 -21.37 2.24
C ASP A 115 -28.01 -20.73 1.34
N ILE A 116 -28.25 -19.42 1.45
CA ILE A 116 -29.36 -18.74 0.78
C ILE A 116 -28.98 -18.26 -0.64
N TRP A 117 -27.69 -18.19 -0.99
CA TRP A 117 -27.24 -17.40 -2.15
C TRP A 117 -26.72 -18.16 -3.36
N GLY A 118 -26.89 -19.49 -3.40
CA GLY A 118 -26.60 -20.25 -4.63
C GLY A 118 -27.35 -19.73 -5.88
N SER A 119 -28.30 -18.81 -5.70
CA SER A 119 -29.06 -18.15 -6.77
C SER A 119 -28.89 -16.63 -6.86
N TYR A 120 -27.89 -15.99 -6.21
CA TYR A 120 -27.77 -14.53 -6.28
C TYR A 120 -27.28 -14.07 -7.67
N GLU A 121 -28.21 -13.57 -8.48
CA GLU A 121 -27.96 -13.31 -9.90
C GLU A 121 -26.83 -12.30 -10.17
N PRO A 122 -26.60 -11.26 -9.35
CA PRO A 122 -25.45 -10.36 -9.51
C PRO A 122 -24.10 -11.10 -9.53
N PHE A 123 -23.92 -12.13 -8.68
CA PHE A 123 -22.69 -12.92 -8.67
C PHE A 123 -22.59 -13.79 -9.92
N CYS A 124 -23.70 -14.41 -10.36
CA CYS A 124 -23.75 -15.15 -11.61
C CYS A 124 -23.35 -14.29 -12.82
N ILE A 125 -23.80 -13.04 -12.89
CA ILE A 125 -23.43 -12.10 -13.96
C ILE A 125 -21.92 -11.85 -13.97
N LEU A 126 -21.32 -11.59 -12.80
CA LEU A 126 -19.87 -11.31 -12.70
C LEU A 126 -19.02 -12.55 -12.96
N SER A 127 -19.41 -13.70 -12.41
CA SER A 127 -18.67 -14.96 -12.53
C SER A 127 -18.66 -15.54 -13.95
N ARG A 128 -19.71 -15.29 -14.74
CA ARG A 128 -19.73 -15.60 -16.19
C ARG A 128 -18.60 -14.92 -16.97
N GLU A 129 -18.09 -13.79 -16.47
CA GLU A 129 -17.06 -12.99 -17.13
C GLU A 129 -15.64 -13.23 -16.57
N HIS A 130 -15.43 -14.30 -15.79
CA HIS A 130 -14.16 -14.61 -15.11
C HIS A 130 -12.93 -14.63 -16.03
N GLN A 131 -13.10 -15.00 -17.31
CA GLN A 131 -12.03 -15.01 -18.30
C GLN A 131 -11.42 -13.62 -18.55
N ARG A 132 -12.19 -12.55 -18.28
CA ARG A 132 -11.80 -11.16 -18.50
C ARG A 132 -11.34 -10.47 -17.22
N TRP A 133 -11.39 -11.12 -16.07
CA TRP A 133 -10.98 -10.50 -14.80
C TRP A 133 -9.47 -10.23 -14.85
N SER A 134 -9.08 -8.96 -14.69
CA SER A 134 -7.68 -8.58 -14.56
C SER A 134 -7.28 -8.28 -13.12
N ASN A 135 -8.20 -7.70 -12.37
CA ASN A 135 -8.03 -7.36 -10.98
C ASN A 135 -9.27 -7.83 -10.24
N PHE A 136 -9.06 -8.66 -9.23
CA PHE A 136 -10.14 -9.19 -8.42
C PHE A 136 -9.82 -8.97 -6.94
N ALA A 137 -10.72 -8.28 -6.25
CA ALA A 137 -10.70 -8.13 -4.80
C ALA A 137 -11.97 -8.75 -4.22
N PHE A 138 -11.80 -9.57 -3.20
CA PHE A 138 -12.89 -10.17 -2.46
C PHE A 138 -12.64 -9.98 -0.97
N GLN A 139 -13.68 -9.57 -0.25
CA GLN A 139 -13.65 -9.41 1.19
C GLN A 139 -14.98 -9.88 1.76
N SER A 140 -14.91 -10.80 2.72
CA SER A 140 -16.03 -11.27 3.53
C SER A 140 -15.47 -12.05 4.72
N GLU A 141 -16.16 -12.07 5.87
CA GLU A 141 -15.75 -12.92 7.00
C GLU A 141 -16.38 -14.31 6.90
N ASN A 142 -17.60 -14.43 6.35
CA ASN A 142 -18.35 -15.69 6.30
C ASN A 142 -18.42 -16.35 4.91
N TRP A 143 -17.95 -15.67 3.87
CA TRP A 143 -18.06 -16.17 2.49
C TRP A 143 -16.71 -16.57 1.92
N MET A 144 -16.71 -17.69 1.19
CA MET A 144 -15.58 -18.07 0.37
C MET A 144 -15.83 -17.68 -1.09
N VAL A 145 -14.79 -17.27 -1.81
CA VAL A 145 -14.84 -16.92 -3.23
C VAL A 145 -15.51 -17.99 -4.09
N HIS A 146 -15.32 -19.27 -3.78
CA HIS A 146 -15.91 -20.34 -4.58
C HIS A 146 -17.45 -20.31 -4.54
N HIS A 147 -18.07 -19.70 -3.51
CA HIS A 147 -19.52 -19.48 -3.45
C HIS A 147 -20.02 -18.59 -4.59
N LEU A 148 -19.19 -17.71 -5.17
CA LEU A 148 -19.54 -16.89 -6.35
C LEU A 148 -19.77 -17.73 -7.62
N PHE A 149 -19.32 -18.99 -7.60
CA PHE A 149 -19.39 -19.92 -8.73
C PHE A 149 -20.33 -21.10 -8.48
N ILE A 150 -21.01 -21.15 -7.32
CA ILE A 150 -22.03 -22.15 -7.03
C ILE A 150 -23.33 -21.69 -7.71
N SER A 151 -23.54 -22.10 -8.96
CA SER A 151 -24.85 -21.97 -9.61
C SER A 151 -25.51 -23.35 -9.68
N PRO A 152 -26.83 -23.47 -9.42
CA PRO A 152 -27.55 -24.74 -9.41
C PRO A 152 -27.45 -25.51 -10.73
N ASP A 153 -27.26 -24.82 -11.85
CA ASP A 153 -27.14 -25.42 -13.18
C ASP A 153 -25.68 -25.62 -13.64
N SER A 154 -24.70 -25.27 -12.80
CA SER A 154 -23.34 -25.07 -13.26
C SER A 154 -22.31 -25.30 -12.15
N LEU A 155 -21.92 -26.57 -12.00
CA LEU A 155 -20.51 -26.92 -11.85
C LEU A 155 -19.76 -26.58 -13.16
N LEU A 156 -19.94 -25.36 -13.68
CA LEU A 156 -19.13 -24.85 -14.76
C LEU A 156 -17.71 -24.95 -14.23
N ARG A 157 -16.93 -25.80 -14.88
CA ARG A 157 -15.50 -25.90 -14.62
C ARG A 157 -14.93 -24.54 -14.96
N VAL A 158 -14.73 -23.72 -13.93
CA VAL A 158 -13.92 -22.52 -14.04
C VAL A 158 -12.52 -23.01 -14.30
N ASP A 159 -12.17 -23.12 -15.58
CA ASP A 159 -10.95 -23.79 -16.02
C ASP A 159 -9.73 -22.90 -15.73
N ALA A 160 -9.84 -21.60 -16.00
CA ALA A 160 -8.74 -20.65 -15.85
C ALA A 160 -9.19 -19.20 -15.71
N PHE A 161 -8.29 -18.37 -15.19
CA PHE A 161 -8.34 -16.91 -15.10
C PHE A 161 -7.16 -16.33 -15.91
N PRO A 162 -7.20 -16.39 -17.26
CA PRO A 162 -6.05 -16.09 -18.10
C PRO A 162 -5.62 -14.62 -18.04
N MET A 163 -6.53 -13.70 -17.70
CA MET A 163 -6.24 -12.27 -17.62
C MET A 163 -5.94 -11.77 -16.22
N LEU A 164 -6.08 -12.60 -15.17
CA LEU A 164 -5.98 -12.17 -13.78
C LEU A 164 -4.53 -11.87 -13.44
N VAL A 165 -4.24 -10.60 -13.18
CA VAL A 165 -2.91 -10.07 -12.85
C VAL A 165 -2.81 -9.70 -11.37
N ASP A 166 -3.92 -9.25 -10.78
CA ASP A 166 -3.99 -8.74 -9.41
C ASP A 166 -5.11 -9.42 -8.64
N LEU A 167 -4.77 -9.99 -7.48
CA LEU A 167 -5.70 -10.74 -6.65
C LEU A 167 -5.58 -10.28 -5.20
N ASN A 168 -6.70 -9.86 -4.60
CA ASN A 168 -6.80 -9.50 -3.20
C ASN A 168 -7.87 -10.37 -2.53
N LEU A 169 -7.46 -11.18 -1.56
CA LEU A 169 -8.33 -12.16 -0.89
C LEU A 169 -8.15 -12.11 0.62
N PRO A 170 -9.16 -12.52 1.41
CA PRO A 170 -8.92 -12.91 2.78
C PRO A 170 -7.96 -14.11 2.84
N LEU A 171 -7.25 -14.24 3.96
CA LEU A 171 -6.37 -15.38 4.24
C LEU A 171 -7.22 -16.57 4.68
N ASP A 172 -7.72 -17.33 3.72
CA ASP A 172 -8.51 -18.54 3.93
C ASP A 172 -8.30 -19.55 2.78
N ASP A 173 -9.13 -20.61 2.74
CA ASP A 173 -9.11 -21.63 1.69
C ASP A 173 -9.37 -21.09 0.27
N THR A 174 -9.75 -19.83 0.09
CA THR A 174 -10.04 -19.26 -1.23
C THR A 174 -8.82 -19.16 -2.13
N LEU A 175 -7.61 -19.09 -1.58
CA LEU A 175 -6.41 -19.07 -2.41
C LEU A 175 -6.27 -20.35 -3.24
N THR A 176 -6.64 -21.51 -2.67
CA THR A 176 -6.57 -22.81 -3.36
C THR A 176 -7.40 -22.85 -4.65
N PHE A 177 -8.45 -22.03 -4.72
CA PHE A 177 -9.29 -21.90 -5.89
C PHE A 177 -8.55 -21.28 -7.08
N PHE A 178 -7.57 -20.39 -6.85
CA PHE A 178 -6.82 -19.73 -7.91
C PHE A 178 -5.50 -20.43 -8.27
N ILE A 179 -4.97 -21.27 -7.37
CA ILE A 179 -3.73 -22.02 -7.59
C ILE A 179 -3.87 -22.89 -8.84
N GLY A 180 -2.95 -22.71 -9.80
CA GLY A 180 -2.94 -23.39 -11.08
C GLY A 180 -3.98 -22.90 -12.10
N ARG A 181 -4.91 -22.01 -11.72
CA ARG A 181 -5.93 -21.44 -12.61
C ARG A 181 -5.59 -20.03 -13.09
N ALA A 182 -4.72 -19.28 -12.41
CA ALA A 182 -4.37 -17.90 -12.75
C ALA A 182 -2.91 -17.75 -13.25
N PRO A 183 -2.61 -18.14 -14.51
CA PRO A 183 -1.24 -18.17 -15.03
C PRO A 183 -0.60 -16.77 -15.18
N SER A 184 -1.43 -15.72 -15.28
CA SER A 184 -0.97 -14.33 -15.44
C SER A 184 -0.81 -13.57 -14.11
N LEU A 185 -1.06 -14.25 -12.98
CA LEU A 185 -1.09 -13.60 -11.67
C LEU A 185 0.29 -13.06 -11.29
N ARG A 186 0.42 -11.76 -11.06
CA ARG A 186 1.68 -11.11 -10.69
C ARG A 186 1.65 -10.48 -9.30
N ARG A 187 0.46 -10.10 -8.83
CA ARG A 187 0.25 -9.43 -7.55
C ARG A 187 -0.79 -10.19 -6.75
N LEU A 188 -0.42 -10.53 -5.52
CA LEU A 188 -1.29 -11.22 -4.58
C LEU A 188 -1.27 -10.44 -3.27
N LYS A 189 -2.44 -10.09 -2.76
CA LYS A 189 -2.65 -9.51 -1.45
C LYS A 189 -3.53 -10.47 -0.65
N LEU A 190 -3.04 -10.90 0.49
CA LEU A 190 -3.75 -11.72 1.45
C LEU A 190 -4.01 -10.86 2.69
N THR A 191 -5.27 -10.49 2.90
CA THR A 191 -5.70 -9.74 4.08
C THR A 191 -6.06 -10.70 5.21
N SER A 192 -5.82 -10.30 6.46
CA SER A 192 -6.27 -11.10 7.58
C SER A 192 -7.79 -11.22 7.50
N ALA A 193 -8.32 -12.44 7.48
CA ALA A 193 -9.69 -12.64 7.91
C ALA A 193 -9.77 -12.35 9.43
N LEU A 194 -10.97 -12.12 9.96
CA LEU A 194 -11.20 -12.30 11.39
C LEU A 194 -10.65 -13.66 11.87
N PRO A 195 -10.31 -13.83 13.16
CA PRO A 195 -9.63 -15.03 13.66
C PRO A 195 -10.36 -16.31 13.21
N CYS A 196 -9.86 -16.91 12.14
CA CYS A 196 -10.35 -18.17 11.62
C CYS A 196 -9.76 -19.24 12.52
N TYR A 197 -10.61 -19.86 13.34
CA TYR A 197 -10.21 -20.80 14.38
C TYR A 197 -9.67 -22.13 13.84
N ASP A 198 -9.72 -22.36 12.53
CA ASP A 198 -9.29 -23.61 11.93
C ASP A 198 -7.85 -23.56 11.42
N ARG A 199 -7.13 -24.67 11.67
CA ARG A 199 -5.73 -24.92 11.30
C ARG A 199 -5.57 -24.92 9.77
N TRP A 200 -5.55 -23.74 9.16
CA TRP A 200 -5.34 -23.63 7.73
C TRP A 200 -3.88 -23.98 7.39
N GLU A 201 -3.68 -25.12 6.74
CA GLU A 201 -2.40 -25.44 6.13
C GLU A 201 -2.30 -24.72 4.80
N ILE A 202 -1.35 -23.78 4.72
CA ILE A 202 -1.13 -23.08 3.46
C ILE A 202 -0.71 -24.09 2.39
N PRO A 203 -1.41 -24.12 1.24
CA PRO A 203 -1.05 -24.95 0.11
C PRO A 203 0.35 -24.60 -0.42
N SER A 204 0.96 -25.51 -1.19
CA SER A 204 2.19 -25.15 -1.91
C SER A 204 1.92 -23.95 -2.83
N LEU A 205 2.83 -22.97 -2.78
CA LEU A 205 2.80 -21.77 -3.61
C LEU A 205 3.58 -21.96 -4.91
N SER A 206 4.21 -23.12 -5.13
CA SER A 206 4.94 -23.43 -6.37
C SER A 206 4.15 -23.18 -7.67
N PRO A 207 2.81 -23.36 -7.76
CA PRO A 207 2.06 -23.02 -8.97
C PRO A 207 1.87 -21.51 -9.19
N LEU A 208 2.33 -20.69 -8.23
CA LEU A 208 2.35 -19.23 -8.26
C LEU A 208 3.79 -18.68 -8.41
N ALA A 209 4.73 -19.48 -8.95
CA ALA A 209 6.13 -19.08 -9.12
C ALA A 209 6.33 -17.80 -9.94
N GLN A 210 5.33 -17.39 -10.74
CA GLN A 210 5.27 -16.15 -11.53
C GLN A 210 4.99 -14.89 -10.70
N LEU A 211 4.66 -15.03 -9.41
CA LEU A 211 4.26 -13.91 -8.56
C LEU A 211 5.44 -12.95 -8.32
N GLU A 212 5.24 -11.68 -8.65
CA GLU A 212 6.27 -10.62 -8.55
C GLU A 212 6.09 -9.78 -7.27
N HIS A 213 4.85 -9.59 -6.82
CA HIS A 213 4.52 -8.83 -5.62
C HIS A 213 3.58 -9.62 -4.71
N LEU A 214 3.96 -9.73 -3.45
CA LEU A 214 3.16 -10.37 -2.42
C LEU A 214 2.94 -9.40 -1.26
N ARG A 215 1.69 -9.24 -0.86
CA ARG A 215 1.30 -8.56 0.38
C ARG A 215 0.63 -9.54 1.32
N LEU A 216 1.11 -9.59 2.55
CA LEU A 216 0.60 -10.44 3.62
C LEU A 216 0.26 -9.56 4.83
N ASP A 217 -0.98 -9.64 5.29
CA ASP A 217 -1.36 -9.06 6.57
C ASP A 217 -0.99 -9.99 7.73
N THR A 218 -1.00 -11.30 7.51
CA THR A 218 -0.56 -12.31 8.49
C THR A 218 0.52 -13.19 7.84
N ILE A 219 1.63 -13.37 8.55
CA ILE A 219 2.89 -13.82 7.93
C ILE A 219 3.36 -15.17 8.47
N TRP A 220 2.82 -15.56 9.62
CA TRP A 220 3.36 -16.64 10.44
C TRP A 220 3.64 -17.90 9.63
N SER A 221 2.60 -18.48 9.03
CA SER A 221 2.68 -19.78 8.38
C SER A 221 3.48 -19.78 7.08
N LEU A 222 3.60 -18.64 6.37
CA LEU A 222 4.37 -18.57 5.12
C LEU A 222 5.87 -18.45 5.35
N VAL A 223 6.26 -17.55 6.25
CA VAL A 223 7.68 -17.24 6.48
C VAL A 223 8.32 -18.31 7.36
N VAL A 224 7.64 -18.75 8.42
CA VAL A 224 8.17 -19.77 9.34
C VAL A 224 8.32 -21.11 8.62
N LYS A 225 7.36 -21.50 7.79
CA LYS A 225 7.44 -22.74 7.01
C LYS A 225 8.33 -22.61 5.76
N GLY A 226 8.98 -21.47 5.54
CA GLY A 226 9.91 -21.24 4.42
C GLY A 226 9.25 -21.30 3.03
N ARG A 227 7.92 -21.22 2.92
CA ARG A 227 7.17 -21.42 1.66
C ARG A 227 7.37 -20.30 0.65
N LEU A 228 7.77 -19.11 1.10
CA LEU A 228 8.10 -18.00 0.21
C LEU A 228 9.27 -18.32 -0.74
N ILE A 229 10.11 -19.32 -0.43
CA ILE A 229 11.21 -19.75 -1.32
C ILE A 229 10.69 -20.36 -2.63
N GLU A 230 9.44 -20.82 -2.65
CA GLU A 230 8.77 -21.35 -3.84
C GLU A 230 8.47 -20.24 -4.86
N LEU A 231 8.44 -18.98 -4.43
CA LEU A 231 8.13 -17.81 -5.25
C LEU A 231 9.40 -17.20 -5.86
N SER A 232 10.01 -17.92 -6.81
CA SER A 232 11.29 -17.52 -7.41
C SER A 232 11.29 -16.16 -8.14
N ALA A 233 10.13 -15.68 -8.60
CA ALA A 233 9.97 -14.38 -9.24
C ALA A 233 9.68 -13.22 -8.27
N LEU A 234 9.58 -13.48 -6.96
CA LEU A 234 9.16 -12.49 -5.98
C LEU A 234 10.19 -11.35 -5.87
N ARG A 235 9.77 -10.13 -6.23
CA ARG A 235 10.60 -8.90 -6.18
C ARG A 235 10.17 -7.96 -5.06
N SER A 236 8.89 -7.97 -4.69
CA SER A 236 8.32 -7.08 -3.70
C SER A 236 7.56 -7.86 -2.65
N LEU A 237 7.89 -7.61 -1.39
CA LEU A 237 7.23 -8.20 -0.23
C LEU A 237 6.69 -7.08 0.66
N ASP A 238 5.39 -7.11 0.96
CA ASP A 238 4.72 -6.20 1.89
C ASP A 238 4.14 -7.03 3.05
N VAL A 239 4.62 -6.79 4.26
CA VAL A 239 4.35 -7.62 5.43
C VAL A 239 4.08 -6.74 6.64
N ASN A 240 3.23 -7.17 7.56
CA ASN A 240 3.13 -6.58 8.90
C ASN A 240 4.39 -6.88 9.79
N ASP A 241 4.74 -5.99 10.73
CA ASP A 241 5.83 -6.17 11.71
C ASP A 241 5.29 -6.71 13.03
N TYR A 242 4.38 -7.67 12.96
CA TYR A 242 3.90 -8.38 14.13
C TYR A 242 3.54 -9.82 13.78
N VAL A 243 3.82 -10.70 14.74
CA VAL A 243 3.18 -12.00 14.85
C VAL A 243 2.04 -11.84 15.85
N ASP A 244 0.82 -12.18 15.45
CA ASP A 244 -0.33 -12.11 16.34
C ASP A 244 -0.18 -13.17 17.46
N ASP A 245 -0.26 -12.76 18.73
CA ASP A 245 -0.22 -13.68 19.87
C ASP A 245 -1.45 -14.61 19.87
N TRP A 246 -2.55 -14.21 19.23
CA TRP A 246 -3.75 -15.06 19.13
C TRP A 246 -3.51 -16.32 18.29
N ASP A 247 -2.55 -16.31 17.38
CA ASP A 247 -2.11 -17.53 16.67
C ASP A 247 -1.43 -18.53 17.64
N LEU A 248 -0.90 -18.05 18.77
CA LEU A 248 -0.05 -18.81 19.68
C LEU A 248 -0.81 -19.40 20.87
N ASP A 249 -1.93 -18.78 21.28
CA ASP A 249 -2.78 -19.25 22.38
C ASP A 249 -3.45 -20.61 22.11
N TRP A 250 -3.53 -21.07 20.86
CA TRP A 250 -4.02 -22.42 20.52
C TRP A 250 -2.89 -23.43 20.26
N LEU A 251 -1.63 -22.96 20.27
CA LEU A 251 -0.41 -23.71 20.00
C LEU A 251 0.58 -23.64 21.19
N TYR A 252 0.06 -23.58 22.42
CA TYR A 252 0.84 -23.43 23.66
C TYR A 252 2.03 -24.39 23.84
N ASP A 253 2.04 -25.54 23.15
CA ASP A 253 3.15 -26.49 23.22
C ASP A 253 4.35 -26.16 22.27
N ASP A 254 4.22 -25.22 21.33
CA ASP A 254 5.20 -24.99 20.25
C ASP A 254 5.84 -23.59 20.22
N TYR A 255 5.50 -22.70 21.17
CA TYR A 255 6.04 -21.33 21.22
C TYR A 255 7.57 -21.29 21.40
N ASP A 256 8.14 -22.25 22.15
CA ASP A 256 9.59 -22.33 22.34
C ASP A 256 10.34 -22.68 21.05
N ASP A 257 9.69 -23.34 20.06
CA ASP A 257 10.34 -23.66 18.78
C ASP A 257 10.45 -22.46 17.85
N PHE A 258 9.68 -21.39 18.09
CA PHE A 258 9.71 -20.21 17.23
C PHE A 258 11.09 -19.53 17.20
N LYS A 259 11.75 -19.44 18.36
CA LYS A 259 13.07 -18.84 18.47
C LYS A 259 14.16 -19.69 17.81
N SER A 260 13.89 -20.97 17.52
CA SER A 260 14.80 -21.87 16.81
C SER A 260 14.74 -21.72 15.29
N VAL A 261 13.66 -21.15 14.74
CA VAL A 261 13.46 -21.11 13.28
C VAL A 261 14.57 -20.30 12.63
N PRO A 262 15.39 -20.91 11.75
CA PRO A 262 16.48 -20.21 11.12
C PRO A 262 15.96 -19.15 10.13
N PRO A 263 16.70 -18.04 9.94
CA PRO A 263 16.36 -17.06 8.93
C PRO A 263 16.39 -17.69 7.53
N THR A 264 15.35 -17.45 6.75
CA THR A 264 15.26 -17.91 5.35
C THR A 264 15.81 -16.85 4.39
N VAL A 265 16.55 -17.29 3.37
CA VAL A 265 17.16 -16.39 2.37
C VAL A 265 16.25 -16.23 1.17
N TYR A 266 15.91 -14.98 0.82
CA TYR A 266 15.13 -14.66 -0.37
C TYR A 266 15.95 -13.75 -1.30
N PRO A 267 16.65 -14.33 -2.30
CA PRO A 267 17.64 -13.61 -3.09
C PRO A 267 17.05 -12.70 -4.17
N SER A 268 15.76 -12.84 -4.51
CA SER A 268 15.10 -12.07 -5.57
C SER A 268 14.39 -10.81 -5.07
N VAL A 269 14.13 -10.70 -3.75
CA VAL A 269 13.36 -9.60 -3.18
C VAL A 269 14.19 -8.32 -3.16
N GLU A 270 13.72 -7.31 -3.89
CA GLU A 270 14.34 -6.00 -4.04
C GLU A 270 13.62 -4.91 -3.24
N VAL A 271 12.33 -5.11 -2.94
CA VAL A 271 11.49 -4.18 -2.19
C VAL A 271 10.87 -4.89 -0.99
N LEU A 272 11.04 -4.32 0.19
CA LEU A 272 10.42 -4.77 1.43
C LEU A 272 9.64 -3.61 2.05
N ASN A 273 8.33 -3.79 2.21
CA ASN A 273 7.48 -2.92 3.00
C ASN A 273 7.13 -3.64 4.31
N VAL A 274 7.36 -2.99 5.43
CA VAL A 274 7.13 -3.52 6.77
C VAL A 274 6.12 -2.60 7.48
N ARG A 275 4.93 -3.11 7.77
CA ARG A 275 3.83 -2.38 8.39
C ARG A 275 3.74 -2.70 9.87
N HIS A 276 4.26 -1.82 10.71
CA HIS A 276 4.18 -1.94 12.16
C HIS A 276 2.76 -1.75 12.67
N HIS A 277 2.32 -2.71 13.49
CA HIS A 277 1.09 -2.65 14.28
C HIS A 277 1.46 -2.42 15.75
N GLU A 278 0.67 -1.63 16.47
CA GLU A 278 1.05 -1.14 17.80
C GLU A 278 0.78 -2.13 18.94
N ASP A 279 0.14 -3.27 18.67
CA ASP A 279 -0.23 -4.23 19.70
C ASP A 279 1.03 -4.84 20.35
N GLY A 280 1.24 -4.40 21.59
CA GLY A 280 2.55 -4.26 22.23
C GLY A 280 3.23 -5.53 22.75
N SER A 281 2.95 -6.70 22.19
CA SER A 281 3.58 -7.97 22.59
C SER A 281 4.31 -8.72 21.47
N SER A 282 4.19 -8.28 20.23
CA SER A 282 4.59 -9.10 19.08
C SER A 282 6.10 -9.14 18.80
N ASP A 283 6.55 -10.34 18.41
CA ASP A 283 7.84 -10.53 17.79
C ASP A 283 7.88 -9.92 16.39
N SER A 284 9.03 -9.37 16.03
CA SER A 284 9.25 -8.77 14.71
C SER A 284 9.43 -9.84 13.62
N ILE A 285 9.14 -9.50 12.36
CA ILE A 285 9.40 -10.38 11.21
C ILE A 285 10.89 -10.44 10.82
N PHE A 286 11.68 -9.43 11.20
CA PHE A 286 13.07 -9.31 10.79
C PHE A 286 13.98 -10.50 11.14
N PRO A 287 13.83 -11.24 12.26
CA PRO A 287 14.64 -12.43 12.55
C PRO A 287 14.55 -13.52 11.48
N PHE A 288 13.44 -13.62 10.75
CA PHE A 288 13.17 -14.72 9.81
C PHE A 288 13.58 -14.43 8.37
N LEU A 289 13.96 -13.20 8.06
CA LEU A 289 14.25 -12.77 6.69
C LEU A 289 15.75 -12.59 6.47
N THR A 290 16.27 -13.02 5.32
CA THR A 290 17.58 -12.62 4.81
C THR A 290 17.45 -12.21 3.34
N LEU A 291 17.58 -10.91 3.06
CA LEU A 291 17.25 -10.33 1.74
C LEU A 291 18.49 -9.69 1.11
N PRO A 292 19.42 -10.46 0.52
CA PRO A 292 20.71 -9.92 0.05
C PRO A 292 20.58 -8.93 -1.12
N SER A 293 19.49 -8.99 -1.89
CA SER A 293 19.25 -8.11 -3.04
C SER A 293 18.38 -6.89 -2.74
N LEU A 294 18.07 -6.64 -1.47
CA LEU A 294 17.15 -5.57 -1.07
C LEU A 294 17.70 -4.18 -1.45
N LYS A 295 16.92 -3.42 -2.21
CA LYS A 295 17.26 -2.05 -2.65
C LYS A 295 16.39 -1.00 -1.97
N THR A 296 15.15 -1.35 -1.63
CA THR A 296 14.16 -0.46 -1.04
C THR A 296 13.59 -1.09 0.22
N LEU A 297 13.70 -0.37 1.33
CA LEU A 297 13.09 -0.71 2.61
C LEU A 297 12.13 0.41 3.01
N CYS A 298 10.86 0.10 3.15
CA CYS A 298 9.86 0.98 3.72
C CYS A 298 9.38 0.40 5.05
N ILE A 299 9.36 1.21 6.09
CA ILE A 299 8.78 0.86 7.38
C ILE A 299 7.67 1.87 7.64
N ASP A 300 6.45 1.40 7.77
CA ASP A 300 5.26 2.23 7.98
C ASP A 300 4.53 1.78 9.24
N CYS A 301 3.85 2.70 9.94
CA CYS A 301 2.90 2.31 10.97
C CYS A 301 1.55 2.20 10.27
N GLY A 302 0.92 1.01 10.31
CA GLY A 302 -0.28 0.71 9.53
C GLY A 302 -1.44 1.72 9.67
N GLN A 303 -2.41 1.63 8.77
CA GLN A 303 -3.63 2.44 8.85
C GLN A 303 -4.39 2.13 10.15
N GLY A 304 -4.88 3.17 10.84
CA GLY A 304 -5.62 3.02 12.09
C GLY A 304 -4.83 3.33 13.37
N PHE A 305 -3.61 3.87 13.24
CA PHE A 305 -2.81 4.26 14.40
C PHE A 305 -3.54 5.27 15.30
N VAL A 306 -3.97 4.81 16.47
CA VAL A 306 -4.42 5.66 17.58
C VAL A 306 -3.18 6.24 18.24
N GLU A 307 -3.18 7.50 18.68
CA GLU A 307 -2.03 8.25 19.23
C GLU A 307 -1.42 7.64 20.52
N ARG A 308 -0.99 6.38 20.53
CA ARG A 308 -0.28 5.79 21.66
C ARG A 308 1.23 5.97 21.47
N HIS A 309 1.93 5.90 22.59
CA HIS A 309 3.27 6.49 22.78
C HIS A 309 4.39 5.45 22.80
N HIS A 310 4.21 4.29 22.18
CA HIS A 310 5.16 3.21 22.35
C HIS A 310 6.39 3.38 21.44
N LEU A 311 7.57 3.14 22.03
CA LEU A 311 8.83 3.01 21.31
C LEU A 311 8.75 1.83 20.35
N TRP A 312 9.23 2.01 19.12
CA TRP A 312 9.36 0.88 18.19
C TRP A 312 10.38 -0.13 18.74
N ARG A 313 9.89 -1.31 19.12
CA ARG A 313 10.67 -2.36 19.82
C ARG A 313 11.50 -3.20 18.86
N SER A 314 11.08 -3.32 17.61
CA SER A 314 11.73 -4.15 16.58
C SER A 314 13.07 -3.59 16.08
N PHE A 315 13.59 -2.50 16.65
CA PHE A 315 14.84 -1.90 16.18
C PHE A 315 16.04 -2.85 16.24
N ASP A 316 16.18 -3.61 17.33
CA ASP A 316 17.33 -4.52 17.46
C ASP A 316 17.22 -5.70 16.46
N ALA A 317 15.99 -6.18 16.21
CA ALA A 317 15.71 -7.17 15.18
C ALA A 317 16.00 -6.62 13.77
N LEU A 318 15.62 -5.37 13.47
CA LEU A 318 15.98 -4.68 12.24
C LEU A 318 17.50 -4.61 12.08
N MET A 319 18.25 -4.23 13.12
CA MET A 319 19.71 -4.10 13.04
C MET A 319 20.39 -5.46 12.80
N ALA A 320 19.88 -6.53 13.43
CA ALA A 320 20.33 -7.89 13.15
C ALA A 320 20.05 -8.29 11.69
N PHE A 321 18.87 -7.94 11.16
CA PHE A 321 18.48 -8.16 9.77
C PHE A 321 19.38 -7.41 8.77
N VAL A 322 19.65 -6.13 9.01
CA VAL A 322 20.55 -5.30 8.18
C VAL A 322 21.95 -5.94 8.14
N LYS A 323 22.47 -6.34 9.30
CA LYS A 323 23.79 -6.99 9.40
C LYS A 323 23.81 -8.32 8.66
N ARG A 324 22.81 -9.17 8.87
CA ARG A 324 22.73 -10.51 8.29
C ARG A 324 22.57 -10.48 6.77
N SER A 325 21.73 -9.59 6.27
CA SER A 325 21.40 -9.53 4.84
C SER A 325 22.44 -8.77 4.02
N SER A 326 23.19 -7.83 4.61
CA SER A 326 24.28 -7.10 3.95
C SER A 326 23.91 -6.51 2.57
N PHE A 327 22.66 -6.07 2.42
CA PHE A 327 22.11 -5.60 1.15
C PHE A 327 22.57 -4.18 0.79
N PRO A 328 22.69 -3.84 -0.51
CA PRO A 328 23.09 -2.53 -0.97
C PRO A 328 21.91 -1.54 -0.98
N LEU A 329 21.36 -1.21 0.20
CA LEU A 329 20.15 -0.40 0.31
C LEU A 329 20.33 0.96 -0.37
N THR A 330 19.45 1.29 -1.31
CA THR A 330 19.44 2.57 -2.01
C THR A 330 18.31 3.49 -1.56
N THR A 331 17.21 2.93 -1.05
CA THR A 331 16.04 3.70 -0.62
C THR A 331 15.59 3.23 0.75
N LEU A 332 15.46 4.18 1.68
CA LEU A 332 14.91 3.96 3.02
C LEU A 332 13.77 4.93 3.22
N CYS A 333 12.59 4.39 3.53
CA CYS A 333 11.42 5.15 3.90
C CYS A 333 10.98 4.73 5.31
N ILE A 334 10.82 5.69 6.21
CA ILE A 334 10.32 5.48 7.56
C ILE A 334 9.12 6.39 7.74
N LYS A 335 7.95 5.82 7.98
CA LYS A 335 6.68 6.52 8.10
C LYS A 335 6.04 6.18 9.43
N CYS A 336 5.68 7.21 10.20
CA CYS A 336 4.89 7.09 11.42
C CYS A 336 5.53 6.24 12.55
N VAL A 337 6.80 5.84 12.43
CA VAL A 337 7.49 5.00 13.41
C VAL A 337 8.11 5.85 14.52
N ALA A 338 7.82 5.52 15.78
CA ALA A 338 8.45 6.13 16.95
C ALA A 338 9.91 5.68 17.11
N LEU A 339 10.80 6.30 16.34
CA LEU A 339 12.23 5.99 16.28
C LEU A 339 13.05 7.20 16.76
N PRO A 340 13.72 7.12 17.93
CA PRO A 340 14.62 8.18 18.37
C PRO A 340 15.74 8.46 17.36
N ASP A 341 16.14 9.72 17.25
CA ASP A 341 17.21 10.18 16.34
C ASP A 341 18.52 9.38 16.47
N SER A 342 18.93 9.02 17.69
CA SER A 342 20.14 8.25 17.95
C SER A 342 20.12 6.86 17.31
N LYS A 343 18.96 6.18 17.34
CA LYS A 343 18.75 4.90 16.68
C LYS A 343 18.70 5.06 15.17
N LEU A 344 18.04 6.11 14.67
CA LEU A 344 18.05 6.43 13.23
C LEU A 344 19.48 6.70 12.71
N ILE A 345 20.27 7.51 13.41
CA ILE A 345 21.67 7.77 13.07
C ILE A 345 22.46 6.47 13.07
N TYR A 346 22.27 5.60 14.07
CA TYR A 346 22.93 4.30 14.14
C TYR A 346 22.58 3.40 12.95
N LEU A 347 21.32 3.35 12.55
CA LEU A 347 20.87 2.65 11.35
C LEU A 347 21.56 3.19 10.10
N LEU A 348 21.54 4.52 9.91
CA LEU A 348 22.13 5.18 8.73
C LEU A 348 23.65 4.91 8.59
N HIS A 349 24.37 4.72 9.70
CA HIS A 349 25.80 4.35 9.66
C HIS A 349 26.03 2.95 9.05
N ARG A 350 25.03 2.07 9.08
CA ARG A 350 25.12 0.71 8.54
C ARG A 350 24.74 0.61 7.07
N ILE A 351 24.22 1.67 6.47
CA ILE A 351 23.73 1.70 5.07
C ILE A 351 24.37 2.84 4.26
N PRO A 352 25.71 2.84 4.07
CA PRO A 352 26.41 3.93 3.38
C PRO A 352 26.03 4.07 1.90
N THR A 353 25.36 3.06 1.31
CA THR A 353 24.90 3.05 -0.09
C THR A 353 23.65 3.87 -0.35
N LEU A 354 23.01 4.41 0.70
CA LEU A 354 21.71 5.05 0.61
C LEU A 354 21.72 6.28 -0.31
N LEU A 355 20.79 6.30 -1.27
CA LEU A 355 20.59 7.37 -2.25
C LEU A 355 19.36 8.22 -1.90
N ASN A 356 18.29 7.58 -1.43
CA ASN A 356 17.01 8.20 -1.14
C ASN A 356 16.63 7.93 0.32
N LEU A 357 16.39 9.00 1.09
CA LEU A 357 15.92 8.92 2.46
C LEU A 357 14.61 9.70 2.60
N ALA A 358 13.55 9.01 3.02
CA ALA A 358 12.28 9.62 3.37
C ALA A 358 11.93 9.33 4.82
N ILE A 359 11.77 10.37 5.63
CA ILE A 359 11.36 10.26 7.03
C ILE A 359 10.08 11.06 7.18
N MET A 360 9.00 10.37 7.48
CA MET A 360 7.68 10.96 7.61
C MET A 360 7.14 10.72 9.00
N ASP A 361 7.05 11.77 9.80
CA ASP A 361 6.45 11.68 11.13
C ASP A 361 5.14 12.49 11.17
N PRO A 362 4.00 11.90 10.74
CA PRO A 362 2.83 11.82 11.57
C PRO A 362 2.54 12.82 12.66
N ILE A 363 3.03 12.39 13.82
CA ILE A 363 2.23 12.26 15.03
C ILE A 363 3.02 13.01 16.08
N VAL A 364 3.00 14.33 15.96
CA VAL A 364 3.74 15.22 16.86
C VAL A 364 2.76 16.14 17.58
N LYS A 365 1.91 15.54 18.39
CA LYS A 365 1.41 16.22 19.59
C LYS A 365 2.06 15.50 20.77
N ASP A 366 3.14 16.10 21.28
CA ASP A 366 3.70 15.83 22.62
C ASP A 366 4.59 14.58 22.86
N ARG A 367 5.20 13.98 21.82
CA ARG A 367 6.19 12.89 22.00
C ARG A 367 7.58 13.41 22.42
N LYS A 368 7.79 13.70 23.71
CA LYS A 368 9.11 14.10 24.23
C LYS A 368 10.14 12.96 24.04
N GLY A 369 11.09 13.17 23.13
CA GLY A 369 12.27 12.30 22.94
C GLY A 369 12.12 11.15 21.93
N LEU A 370 10.96 10.99 21.28
CA LEU A 370 10.73 9.93 20.29
C LEU A 370 10.74 10.41 18.84
N ILE A 371 11.20 11.64 18.62
CA ILE A 371 11.18 12.29 17.32
C ILE A 371 12.41 11.85 16.53
N PRO A 372 12.26 11.33 15.30
CA PRO A 372 13.39 10.95 14.44
C PRO A 372 14.13 12.16 13.87
N ILE A 373 13.42 13.26 13.60
CA ILE A 373 13.98 14.47 12.98
C ILE A 373 14.30 15.52 14.05
N THR A 374 15.53 15.48 14.57
CA THR A 374 16.07 16.48 15.51
C THR A 374 17.16 17.32 14.86
N GLY A 375 17.57 18.41 15.51
CA GLY A 375 18.76 19.17 15.09
C GLY A 375 20.02 18.30 15.06
N ARG A 376 20.19 17.38 16.03
CA ARG A 376 21.30 16.42 16.07
C ARG A 376 21.31 15.51 14.85
N PHE A 377 20.14 14.98 14.45
CA PHE A 377 20.01 14.19 13.23
C PHE A 377 20.42 14.99 12.00
N LEU A 378 19.91 16.22 11.83
CA LEU A 378 20.25 17.06 10.69
C LEU A 378 21.75 17.39 10.64
N GLN A 379 22.36 17.73 11.77
CA GLN A 379 23.81 17.97 11.90
C GLN A 379 24.64 16.73 11.57
N SER A 380 24.17 15.53 11.91
CA SER A 380 24.88 14.28 11.59
C SER A 380 24.97 14.01 10.07
N LEU A 381 24.10 14.64 9.27
CA LEU A 381 24.11 14.55 7.82
C LEU A 381 25.01 15.60 7.15
N TYR A 382 25.70 16.46 7.92
CA TYR A 382 26.60 17.48 7.39
C TYR A 382 27.89 16.88 6.84
N VAL A 383 28.47 17.56 5.86
CA VAL A 383 29.80 17.23 5.31
C VAL A 383 30.80 18.29 5.78
N GLY A 384 31.83 17.88 6.53
CA GLY A 384 33.01 18.71 6.79
C GLY A 384 32.98 19.60 8.06
N THR A 385 32.04 19.42 8.98
CA THR A 385 32.04 20.15 10.28
C THR A 385 32.82 19.46 11.38
N GLY A 386 33.69 18.50 11.04
CA GLY A 386 34.62 17.93 12.00
C GLY A 386 35.46 19.05 12.61
N SER A 387 35.34 19.23 13.93
CA SER A 387 36.39 19.84 14.74
C SER A 387 37.73 19.29 14.27
N LEU A 388 38.77 20.15 14.20
CA LEU A 388 40.11 19.85 13.66
C LEU A 388 40.76 18.55 14.17
N PHE A 389 40.16 17.89 15.15
CA PHE A 389 40.69 16.75 15.86
C PHE A 389 40.06 15.38 15.51
N GLN A 390 38.94 15.28 14.78
CA GLN A 390 38.42 13.96 14.34
C GLN A 390 37.67 14.00 12.99
N PRO A 391 38.23 13.44 11.91
CA PRO A 391 37.49 13.22 10.67
C PRO A 391 36.45 12.12 10.88
N THR A 392 35.20 12.51 11.10
CA THR A 392 34.09 11.55 11.08
C THR A 392 33.76 11.19 9.63
N THR A 393 33.60 9.90 9.36
CA THR A 393 33.09 9.43 8.07
C THR A 393 31.70 10.02 7.86
N PRO A 394 31.42 10.69 6.73
CA PRO A 394 30.13 11.33 6.49
C PRO A 394 29.00 10.31 6.50
N LEU A 395 27.89 10.65 7.16
CA LEU A 395 26.70 9.80 7.21
C LEU A 395 26.04 9.74 5.82
N VAL A 396 25.78 8.52 5.34
CA VAL A 396 25.16 8.23 4.03
C VAL A 396 25.78 9.06 2.89
N PRO A 397 27.07 8.86 2.56
CA PRO A 397 27.81 9.74 1.64
C PRO A 397 27.19 9.82 0.24
N ARG A 398 26.32 8.89 -0.15
CA ARG A 398 25.69 8.85 -1.47
C ARG A 398 24.28 9.45 -1.51
N LEU A 399 23.83 10.08 -0.43
CA LEU A 399 22.47 10.63 -0.35
C LEU A 399 22.24 11.75 -1.37
N ARG A 400 21.27 11.54 -2.27
CA ARG A 400 20.86 12.47 -3.34
C ARG A 400 19.48 13.05 -3.12
N CYS A 401 18.56 12.28 -2.54
CA CYS A 401 17.18 12.70 -2.32
C CYS A 401 16.83 12.61 -0.84
N LEU A 402 16.36 13.71 -0.27
CA LEU A 402 15.92 13.78 1.12
C LEU A 402 14.47 14.27 1.18
N THR A 403 13.59 13.49 1.82
CA THR A 403 12.22 13.87 2.12
C THR A 403 12.00 13.88 3.62
N LEU A 404 11.57 15.01 4.17
CA LEU A 404 11.32 15.20 5.59
C LEU A 404 9.89 15.67 5.79
N SER A 405 9.10 14.93 6.57
CA SER A 405 7.84 15.44 7.10
C SER A 405 8.04 15.86 8.56
N VAL A 406 7.90 17.16 8.82
CA VAL A 406 8.24 17.77 10.10
C VAL A 406 7.03 18.46 10.72
N GLY A 407 6.89 18.32 12.04
CA GLY A 407 5.96 19.13 12.81
C GLY A 407 6.49 20.56 12.98
N GLU A 408 5.58 21.55 12.96
CA GLU A 408 5.91 22.98 13.00
C GLU A 408 6.92 23.37 14.09
N ARG A 409 6.75 22.83 15.31
CA ARG A 409 7.54 23.22 16.50
C ARG A 409 8.97 22.69 16.53
N LEU A 410 9.27 21.67 15.72
CA LEU A 410 10.55 20.97 15.76
C LEU A 410 11.46 21.34 14.58
N PHE A 411 10.91 22.09 13.62
CA PHE A 411 11.68 22.51 12.47
C PHE A 411 12.65 23.61 12.85
N VAL A 412 13.93 23.35 12.65
CA VAL A 412 15.01 24.33 12.85
C VAL A 412 15.56 24.69 11.46
N PRO A 413 15.09 25.80 10.82
CA PRO A 413 15.45 26.13 9.46
C PRO A 413 16.97 26.21 9.25
N THR A 414 17.69 26.79 10.22
CA THR A 414 19.15 26.96 10.15
C THR A 414 19.89 25.65 9.97
N GLU A 415 19.42 24.56 10.59
CA GLU A 415 20.05 23.25 10.46
C GLU A 415 19.83 22.61 9.10
N VAL A 416 18.64 22.79 8.53
CA VAL A 416 18.34 22.33 7.17
C VAL A 416 19.17 23.10 6.15
N LEU A 417 19.31 24.42 6.31
CA LEU A 417 20.15 25.23 5.43
C LEU A 417 21.62 24.84 5.53
N GLY A 418 22.12 24.58 6.74
CA GLY A 418 23.48 24.10 6.97
C GLY A 418 23.74 22.76 6.28
N LEU A 419 22.80 21.82 6.43
CA LEU A 419 22.82 20.53 5.75
C LEU A 419 22.94 20.70 4.23
N VAL A 420 22.02 21.46 3.63
CA VAL A 420 21.99 21.67 2.17
C VAL A 420 23.29 22.30 1.69
N LYS A 421 23.72 23.41 2.32
CA LYS A 421 24.96 24.10 1.95
C LYS A 421 26.18 23.18 2.03
N SER A 422 26.26 22.36 3.08
CA SER A 422 27.39 21.43 3.26
C SER A 422 27.48 20.41 2.11
N ARG A 423 26.34 19.84 1.67
CA ARG A 423 26.32 18.84 0.61
C ARG A 423 26.42 19.44 -0.79
N SER A 424 25.88 20.63 -1.03
CA SER A 424 25.99 21.30 -2.33
C SER A 424 27.41 21.82 -2.63
N ALA A 425 28.24 22.08 -1.62
CA ALA A 425 29.59 22.63 -1.81
C ALA A 425 30.69 21.57 -2.06
N HIS A 426 30.45 20.29 -1.71
CA HIS A 426 31.52 19.29 -1.58
C HIS A 426 31.50 18.15 -2.62
N GLY A 427 30.55 18.16 -3.56
CA GLY A 427 30.20 17.04 -4.45
C GLY A 427 31.30 16.35 -5.26
N SER A 428 32.48 16.96 -5.41
CA SER A 428 33.56 16.38 -6.22
C SER A 428 34.87 16.17 -5.46
N LYS A 429 35.03 16.73 -4.25
CA LYS A 429 36.32 16.70 -3.54
C LYS A 429 36.34 15.77 -2.32
N SER A 430 35.18 15.43 -1.75
CA SER A 430 35.11 14.68 -0.48
C SER A 430 34.62 13.22 -0.61
N GLY A 431 34.35 12.74 -1.83
CA GLY A 431 33.71 11.43 -2.02
C GLY A 431 32.25 11.38 -1.52
N VAL A 432 31.63 12.54 -1.30
CA VAL A 432 30.22 12.68 -0.92
C VAL A 432 29.45 13.22 -2.13
N ASP A 433 28.35 12.56 -2.49
CA ASP A 433 27.47 13.01 -3.57
C ASP A 433 26.74 14.31 -3.16
N CYS A 434 26.51 15.19 -4.15
CA CYS A 434 25.65 16.36 -3.96
C CYS A 434 24.19 15.93 -3.70
N LEU A 435 23.53 16.63 -2.79
CA LEU A 435 22.08 16.53 -2.62
C LEU A 435 21.41 17.16 -3.85
N GLN A 436 20.59 16.36 -4.56
CA GLN A 436 19.91 16.74 -5.79
C GLN A 436 18.47 17.20 -5.53
N SER A 437 17.79 16.59 -4.56
CA SER A 437 16.40 16.88 -4.23
C SER A 437 16.18 16.96 -2.72
N LEU A 438 15.48 18.01 -2.29
CA LEU A 438 15.00 18.19 -0.92
C LEU A 438 13.51 18.47 -0.94
N THR A 439 12.74 17.58 -0.32
CA THR A 439 11.30 17.76 -0.11
C THR A 439 11.03 17.93 1.38
N ILE A 440 10.40 19.03 1.77
CA ILE A 440 9.99 19.29 3.15
C ILE A 440 8.47 19.38 3.18
N ILE A 441 7.84 18.63 4.07
CA ILE A 441 6.40 18.64 4.26
C ILE A 441 6.11 19.12 5.68
N PHE A 442 5.57 20.33 5.78
CA PHE A 442 5.13 20.92 7.03
C PHE A 442 3.73 20.43 7.38
N ARG A 443 3.58 19.93 8.61
CA ARG A 443 2.27 19.59 9.20
C ARG A 443 1.79 20.73 10.09
N GLY A 444 0.53 21.14 9.92
CA GLY A 444 -0.10 22.21 10.69
C GLY A 444 -0.50 23.41 9.83
N GLN A 445 -1.55 24.12 10.25
CA GLN A 445 -2.25 25.13 9.44
C GLN A 445 -1.48 26.45 9.23
N THR A 446 -0.37 26.68 9.93
CA THR A 446 0.35 27.94 9.86
C THR A 446 1.62 27.80 9.03
N LYS A 447 1.69 28.55 7.92
CA LYS A 447 2.97 28.80 7.24
C LYS A 447 3.95 29.33 8.28
N VAL A 448 5.02 28.59 8.56
CA VAL A 448 6.10 29.06 9.43
C VAL A 448 6.72 30.30 8.79
N PRO A 449 6.54 31.51 9.35
CA PRO A 449 7.06 32.73 8.74
C PRO A 449 8.58 32.64 8.62
N GLY A 450 9.14 32.94 7.44
CA GLY A 450 10.59 32.95 7.18
C GLY A 450 11.24 31.61 6.84
N ALA A 451 10.59 30.46 7.09
CA ALA A 451 11.16 29.15 6.72
C ALA A 451 11.29 29.00 5.19
N TYR A 452 10.29 29.48 4.45
CA TYR A 452 10.28 29.51 2.99
C TYR A 452 11.34 30.44 2.42
N ASP A 453 11.48 31.65 2.99
CA ASP A 453 12.41 32.66 2.49
C ASP A 453 13.86 32.18 2.59
N ALA A 454 14.17 31.48 3.68
CA ALA A 454 15.50 30.92 3.88
C ALA A 454 15.84 29.82 2.85
N LEU A 455 14.85 29.02 2.44
CA LEU A 455 15.01 27.96 1.44
C LEU A 455 15.02 28.49 0.01
N ASN A 456 14.27 29.56 -0.28
CA ASN A 456 14.23 30.22 -1.59
C ASN A 456 15.61 30.73 -2.03
N GLY A 457 16.45 31.14 -1.07
CA GLY A 457 17.83 31.56 -1.34
C GLY A 457 18.78 30.46 -1.82
N ILE A 458 18.36 29.18 -1.81
CA ILE A 458 19.18 28.03 -2.21
C ILE A 458 18.78 27.46 -3.58
N LYS A 459 18.05 28.22 -4.41
CA LYS A 459 17.95 27.88 -5.85
C LYS A 459 19.32 28.07 -6.52
N LYS A 460 20.23 27.12 -6.30
CA LYS A 460 21.41 26.88 -7.13
C LYS A 460 21.03 25.92 -8.24
N ASP A 461 21.74 26.04 -9.36
CA ASP A 461 21.28 25.68 -10.71
C ASP A 461 20.82 24.23 -10.95
N ASP A 462 21.03 23.28 -10.01
CA ASP A 462 20.64 21.87 -10.19
C ASP A 462 19.87 21.24 -9.01
N MET A 463 19.62 21.96 -7.91
CA MET A 463 18.95 21.38 -6.74
C MET A 463 17.44 21.67 -6.73
N LYS A 464 16.63 20.60 -6.74
CA LYS A 464 15.16 20.71 -6.62
C LYS A 464 14.76 20.81 -5.15
N ILE A 465 14.27 21.98 -4.73
CA ILE A 465 13.66 22.16 -3.41
C ILE A 465 12.14 22.22 -3.60
N THR A 466 11.43 21.37 -2.89
CA THR A 466 9.96 21.38 -2.87
C THR A 466 9.47 21.45 -1.43
N VAL A 467 8.55 22.37 -1.17
CA VAL A 467 8.01 22.59 0.16
C VAL A 467 6.49 22.52 0.09
N PHE A 468 5.93 21.59 0.85
CA PHE A 468 4.48 21.37 0.93
C PHE A 468 3.97 21.74 2.32
N CYS A 469 2.78 22.33 2.36
CA CYS A 469 1.95 22.43 3.56
C CYS A 469 0.75 21.52 3.34
N SER A 470 0.56 20.52 4.20
CA SER A 470 -0.64 19.70 4.17
C SER A 470 -1.32 19.72 5.53
N ASN A 471 -2.65 19.86 5.49
CA ASN A 471 -3.51 19.81 6.66
C ASN A 471 -4.03 18.39 6.93
N ASN A 472 -3.93 17.48 5.95
CA ASN A 472 -4.52 16.16 6.02
C ASN A 472 -3.46 15.07 5.82
N ALA A 473 -3.40 14.10 6.74
CA ALA A 473 -2.49 12.96 6.65
C ALA A 473 -2.73 12.11 5.38
N ALA A 474 -3.95 12.14 4.82
CA ALA A 474 -4.28 11.41 3.59
C ALA A 474 -3.65 12.01 2.33
N ASP A 475 -3.44 13.33 2.26
CA ASP A 475 -2.90 13.98 1.05
C ASP A 475 -1.44 13.54 0.77
N PHE A 476 -0.77 12.95 1.75
CA PHE A 476 0.64 12.56 1.66
C PHE A 476 0.89 11.44 0.66
N GLU A 477 -0.07 10.52 0.47
CA GLU A 477 0.08 9.45 -0.51
C GLU A 477 0.21 9.97 -1.94
N LEU A 478 -0.40 11.12 -2.24
CA LEU A 478 -0.32 11.77 -3.56
C LEU A 478 1.06 12.36 -3.87
N TYR A 479 1.83 12.72 -2.84
CA TYR A 479 3.15 13.35 -3.00
C TYR A 479 4.31 12.38 -2.84
N MET A 480 4.03 11.11 -2.49
CA MET A 480 5.05 10.09 -2.45
C MET A 480 5.47 9.75 -3.88
N PRO A 481 6.79 9.63 -4.14
CA PRO A 481 7.24 8.91 -5.32
C PRO A 481 6.58 7.54 -5.29
N LYS A 482 5.77 7.24 -6.30
CA LYS A 482 5.23 5.88 -6.48
C LYS A 482 6.42 5.00 -6.78
N TYR A 483 6.99 4.37 -5.75
CA TYR A 483 8.01 3.34 -5.89
C TYR A 483 7.27 2.07 -6.36
N GLN A 484 7.05 1.96 -7.67
CA GLN A 484 6.52 0.76 -8.32
C GLN A 484 7.67 -0.14 -8.77
#